data_AF-A0ABD2WQE3-F1
#
_entry.id   AF-A0ABD2WQE3-F1
#
_cell.length_a   1.000
_cell.length_b   1.000
_cell.length_c   1.000
_cell.angle_alpha   90.00
_cell.angle_beta   90.00
_cell.angle_gamma   90.00
#
_symmetry.space_group_name_H-M   'P 1'
#
loop_
_entity.id
_entity.type
_entity.pdbx_description
1 polymer ?
#
loop_
_entity_poly.entity_id
_entity_poly.type
_entity_poly.pdbx_seq_one_letter_code
_entity_poly.pdbx_strand_id
1 'polypeptide(L)'
;MSFIQAAPYIKACKRSDPNINDCITNTIEGLREKLTYGIPELGAPAIEPLNLDQIRLVRGPNGARLDINVTDLKVFGPSKFRVRNLKADTDNVKFTFRVSFNKLFFKGKYAINARLLLLRLSGAGDLTGNFTNYESDVELRAQKVYRNNDTYLNFDPMKLTITVGSAKLHLSNLFGGDPILGPASNDLLNNHNGLFLDEIRPVLETALSDLLTNVANKITESFTYNELFPL
;
A
#
# COMPACT_ATOMS: atom_id res chain seq x y z
N MET A 1 4.48 -36.00 6.45
CA MET A 1 3.03 -35.89 6.66
C MET A 1 2.76 -34.68 7.53
N SER A 2 2.41 -33.57 6.90
CA SER A 2 1.69 -32.44 7.50
C SER A 2 1.14 -31.69 6.30
N PHE A 3 -0.02 -32.13 5.83
CA PHE A 3 -0.82 -31.28 4.96
C PHE A 3 -1.20 -30.10 5.84
N ILE A 4 -0.62 -28.93 5.58
CA ILE A 4 -1.14 -27.68 6.10
C ILE A 4 -2.62 -27.74 5.68
N GLN A 5 -3.50 -27.82 6.67
CA GLN A 5 -4.93 -27.67 6.45
C GLN A 5 -5.11 -26.22 6.04
N ALA A 6 -4.88 -25.99 4.74
CA ALA A 6 -4.61 -24.70 4.13
C ALA A 6 -5.70 -23.74 4.56
N ALA A 7 -5.30 -22.77 5.39
CA ALA A 7 -6.07 -21.62 5.83
C ALA A 7 -7.57 -21.70 5.46
N PRO A 8 -8.46 -22.31 6.27
CA PRO A 8 -9.86 -22.58 5.89
C PRO A 8 -10.65 -21.29 5.58
N TYR A 9 -10.06 -20.15 5.91
CA TYR A 9 -10.56 -18.80 5.65
C TYR A 9 -10.19 -18.25 4.26
N ILE A 10 -9.22 -18.84 3.55
CA ILE A 10 -8.93 -18.54 2.14
C ILE A 10 -9.72 -19.53 1.29
N LYS A 11 -10.77 -19.04 0.65
CA LYS A 11 -11.60 -19.86 -0.25
C LYS A 11 -10.94 -19.93 -1.63
N ALA A 12 -10.80 -21.14 -2.14
CA ALA A 12 -10.31 -21.38 -3.49
C ALA A 12 -11.31 -20.89 -4.55
N CYS A 13 -10.81 -20.39 -5.68
CA CYS A 13 -11.62 -19.92 -6.81
C CYS A 13 -11.32 -20.72 -8.07
N LYS A 14 -12.28 -21.51 -8.55
CA LYS A 14 -12.06 -22.36 -9.74
C LYS A 14 -11.73 -21.51 -10.96
N ARG A 15 -10.72 -21.94 -11.73
CA ARG A 15 -10.31 -21.27 -12.98
C ARG A 15 -11.43 -21.25 -14.02
N SER A 16 -12.27 -22.29 -14.00
CA SER A 16 -13.40 -22.46 -14.90
C SER A 16 -14.66 -21.69 -14.46
N ASP A 17 -14.64 -21.02 -13.30
CA ASP A 17 -15.81 -20.29 -12.80
C ASP A 17 -16.10 -19.05 -13.66
N PRO A 18 -17.29 -18.95 -14.30
CA PRO A 18 -17.65 -17.76 -15.06
C PRO A 18 -17.72 -16.48 -14.20
N ASN A 19 -17.84 -16.62 -12.87
CA ASN A 19 -17.87 -15.52 -11.90
C ASN A 19 -16.58 -15.47 -11.05
N ILE A 20 -15.45 -15.92 -11.60
CA ILE A 20 -14.16 -15.94 -10.89
C ILE A 20 -13.78 -14.59 -10.26
N ASN A 21 -14.13 -13.47 -10.91
CA ASN A 21 -13.85 -12.14 -10.38
C ASN A 21 -14.56 -11.89 -9.04
N ASP A 22 -15.82 -12.32 -8.93
CA ASP A 22 -16.60 -12.20 -7.71
C ASP A 22 -16.11 -13.18 -6.65
N CYS A 23 -15.71 -14.40 -7.04
CA CYS A 23 -15.11 -15.35 -6.12
C CYS A 23 -13.85 -14.78 -5.45
N ILE A 24 -12.93 -14.22 -6.24
CA ILE A 24 -11.68 -13.63 -5.72
C ILE A 24 -12.00 -12.42 -4.85
N THR A 25 -12.88 -11.53 -5.31
CA THR A 25 -13.28 -10.34 -4.55
C THR A 25 -13.88 -10.72 -3.20
N ASN A 26 -14.83 -11.66 -3.17
CA ASN A 26 -15.46 -12.14 -1.94
C ASN A 26 -14.47 -12.83 -1.01
N THR A 27 -13.48 -13.54 -1.56
CA THR A 27 -12.41 -14.15 -0.78
C THR A 27 -11.56 -13.07 -0.10
N ILE A 28 -11.08 -12.07 -0.83
CA ILE A 28 -10.29 -10.94 -0.27
C ILE A 28 -11.09 -10.18 0.79
N GLU A 29 -12.36 -9.87 0.50
CA GLU A 29 -13.27 -9.19 1.42
C GLU A 29 -13.52 -10.02 2.69
N GLY A 30 -13.63 -11.36 2.57
CA GLY A 30 -13.75 -12.29 3.69
C GLY A 30 -12.49 -12.38 4.56
N LEU A 31 -11.31 -12.02 4.03
CA LEU A 31 -10.06 -11.96 4.79
C LEU A 31 -9.92 -10.68 5.61
N ARG A 32 -10.82 -9.70 5.48
CA ARG A 32 -10.70 -8.37 6.09
C ARG A 32 -10.43 -8.42 7.60
N GLU A 33 -11.19 -9.21 8.35
CA GLU A 33 -11.01 -9.31 9.80
C GLU A 33 -9.61 -9.85 10.15
N LYS A 34 -9.16 -10.88 9.44
CA LYS A 34 -7.83 -11.45 9.63
C LYS A 34 -6.73 -10.47 9.24
N LEU A 35 -6.85 -9.81 8.09
CA LEU A 35 -5.88 -8.79 7.66
C LEU A 35 -5.81 -7.61 8.63
N THR A 36 -6.92 -7.25 9.28
CA THR A 36 -6.97 -6.19 10.30
C THR A 36 -5.97 -6.47 11.42
N TYR A 37 -5.89 -7.71 11.91
CA TYR A 37 -4.98 -8.13 12.98
C TYR A 37 -3.66 -8.76 12.48
N GLY A 38 -3.57 -9.04 11.18
CA GLY A 38 -2.49 -9.80 10.57
C GLY A 38 -2.75 -11.31 10.57
N ILE A 39 -1.96 -12.03 9.79
CA ILE A 39 -2.00 -13.49 9.69
C ILE A 39 -0.59 -14.01 9.96
N PRO A 40 -0.19 -14.13 11.24
CA PRO A 40 1.18 -14.46 11.62
C PRO A 40 1.68 -15.77 11.01
N GLU A 41 0.81 -16.78 10.91
CA GLU A 41 1.12 -18.08 10.31
C GLU A 41 1.44 -18.00 8.80
N LEU A 42 1.05 -16.91 8.12
CA LEU A 42 1.38 -16.60 6.72
C LEU A 42 2.39 -15.44 6.59
N GLY A 43 2.96 -14.97 7.71
CA GLY A 43 3.87 -13.82 7.72
C GLY A 43 3.23 -12.50 7.26
N ALA A 44 1.90 -12.40 7.23
CA ALA A 44 1.18 -11.21 6.81
C ALA A 44 1.03 -10.24 8.01
N PRO A 45 1.50 -8.99 7.91
CA PRO A 45 1.37 -8.02 8.99
C PRO A 45 -0.08 -7.54 9.14
N ALA A 46 -0.39 -6.96 10.31
CA ALA A 46 -1.64 -6.24 10.53
C ALA A 46 -1.74 -5.00 9.62
N ILE A 47 -2.94 -4.72 9.11
CA ILE A 47 -3.22 -3.50 8.33
C ILE A 47 -3.91 -2.40 9.14
N GLU A 48 -4.18 -2.62 10.44
CA GLU A 48 -4.85 -1.65 11.30
C GLU A 48 -4.25 -1.59 12.73
N PRO A 49 -3.34 -0.64 13.00
CA PRO A 49 -2.69 0.21 12.02
C PRO A 49 -1.72 -0.59 11.16
N LEU A 50 -1.60 -0.20 9.89
CA LEU A 50 -0.47 -0.60 9.06
C LEU A 50 0.78 0.15 9.56
N ASN A 51 1.74 -0.59 10.09
CA ASN A 51 3.01 -0.04 10.56
C ASN A 51 4.05 -0.10 9.43
N LEU A 52 4.69 1.02 9.15
CA LEU A 52 5.74 1.17 8.15
C LEU A 52 6.99 1.73 8.85
N ASP A 53 8.07 0.94 8.83
CA ASP A 53 9.28 1.23 9.59
C ASP A 53 9.97 2.51 9.10
N GLN A 54 10.20 2.59 7.79
CA GLN A 54 10.87 3.73 7.18
C GLN A 54 10.41 3.92 5.72
N ILE A 55 10.10 5.16 5.38
CA ILE A 55 9.94 5.63 4.01
C ILE A 55 10.98 6.73 3.80
N ARG A 56 11.94 6.48 2.90
CA ARG A 56 12.96 7.47 2.54
C ARG A 56 12.79 7.90 1.09
N LEU A 57 12.55 9.18 0.92
CA LEU A 57 12.53 9.86 -0.36
C LEU A 57 13.83 10.68 -0.43
N VAL A 58 14.60 10.56 -1.51
CA VAL A 58 15.87 11.30 -1.66
C VAL A 58 15.87 12.15 -2.92
N ARG A 59 15.07 11.74 -3.92
CA ARG A 59 14.93 12.42 -5.20
C ARG A 59 13.46 12.43 -5.60
N GLY A 60 12.98 13.58 -6.05
CA GLY A 60 11.70 13.73 -6.72
C GLY A 60 11.84 13.66 -8.24
N PRO A 61 10.70 13.81 -8.96
CA PRO A 61 10.69 14.03 -10.40
C PRO A 61 11.70 15.11 -10.83
N ASN A 62 12.27 14.97 -12.04
CA ASN A 62 13.16 15.96 -12.66
C ASN A 62 14.40 16.37 -11.82
N GLY A 63 14.84 15.51 -10.89
CA GLY A 63 16.04 15.77 -10.09
C GLY A 63 15.82 16.69 -8.88
N ALA A 64 14.56 16.91 -8.47
CA ALA A 64 14.27 17.64 -7.24
C ALA A 64 14.94 16.96 -6.02
N ARG A 65 15.60 17.77 -5.17
CA ARG A 65 16.22 17.28 -3.93
C ARG A 65 15.15 17.23 -2.84
N LEU A 66 14.66 16.02 -2.55
CA LEU A 66 13.56 15.75 -1.64
C LEU A 66 14.01 14.89 -0.46
N ASP A 67 15.10 15.24 0.24
CA ASP A 67 15.59 14.41 1.35
C ASP A 67 14.56 14.40 2.49
N ILE A 68 13.68 13.41 2.46
CA ILE A 68 12.54 13.23 3.34
C ILE A 68 12.67 11.83 3.90
N ASN A 69 12.78 11.73 5.22
CA ASN A 69 12.79 10.48 5.92
C ASN A 69 11.59 10.45 6.87
N VAL A 70 10.68 9.49 6.67
CA VAL A 70 9.55 9.25 7.57
C VAL A 70 9.78 7.91 8.25
N THR A 71 9.66 7.88 9.58
CA THR A 71 9.86 6.67 10.39
C THR A 71 8.71 6.50 11.38
N ASP A 72 8.57 5.29 11.94
CA ASP A 72 7.51 4.95 12.91
C ASP A 72 6.11 5.28 12.37
N LEU A 73 5.89 5.15 11.05
CA LEU A 73 4.65 5.57 10.41
C LEU A 73 3.55 4.55 10.67
N LYS A 74 2.46 5.03 11.28
CA LYS A 74 1.25 4.26 11.55
C LYS A 74 0.12 4.79 10.70
N VAL A 75 -0.45 3.94 9.85
CA VAL A 75 -1.57 4.27 8.96
C VAL A 75 -2.83 3.55 9.46
N PHE A 76 -3.90 4.31 9.67
CA PHE A 76 -5.18 3.86 10.18
C PHE A 76 -6.26 4.01 9.11
N GLY A 77 -7.19 3.06 9.07
CA GLY A 77 -8.22 2.97 8.03
C GLY A 77 -7.99 1.96 6.89
N PRO A 78 -6.81 1.37 6.65
CA PRO A 78 -6.68 0.37 5.58
C PRO A 78 -7.62 -0.83 5.75
N SER A 79 -8.02 -1.19 6.97
CA SER A 79 -9.02 -2.24 7.22
C SER A 79 -10.40 -1.98 6.61
N LYS A 80 -10.66 -0.76 6.13
CA LYS A 80 -11.92 -0.34 5.48
C LYS A 80 -11.82 -0.29 3.95
N PHE A 81 -10.81 -0.94 3.37
CA PHE A 81 -10.64 -1.07 1.91
C PHE A 81 -11.92 -1.52 1.21
N ARG A 82 -12.11 -1.19 -0.06
CA ARG A 82 -13.13 -1.82 -0.91
C ARG A 82 -12.49 -2.23 -2.22
N VAL A 83 -12.60 -3.51 -2.58
CA VAL A 83 -12.16 -4.00 -3.88
C VAL A 83 -13.26 -3.80 -4.92
N ARG A 84 -12.93 -3.27 -6.09
CA ARG A 84 -13.86 -3.01 -7.20
C ARG A 84 -13.23 -3.38 -8.53
N ASN A 85 -14.08 -3.69 -9.52
CA ASN A 85 -13.68 -3.90 -10.91
C ASN A 85 -12.55 -4.92 -11.08
N LEU A 86 -12.56 -5.99 -10.27
CA LEU A 86 -11.56 -7.05 -10.37
C LEU A 86 -11.72 -7.77 -11.71
N LYS A 87 -10.61 -7.95 -12.41
CA LYS A 87 -10.49 -8.75 -13.61
C LYS A 87 -9.33 -9.72 -13.41
N ALA A 88 -9.62 -11.01 -13.43
CA ALA A 88 -8.67 -12.08 -13.32
C ALA A 88 -8.44 -12.75 -14.68
N ASP A 89 -7.17 -12.89 -15.03
CA ASP A 89 -6.68 -13.78 -16.08
C ASP A 89 -5.80 -14.81 -15.37
N THR A 90 -6.38 -15.96 -15.04
CA THR A 90 -5.66 -17.01 -14.29
C THR A 90 -4.66 -17.76 -15.16
N ASP A 91 -4.87 -17.81 -16.47
CA ASP A 91 -3.94 -18.45 -17.40
C ASP A 91 -2.59 -17.74 -17.42
N ASN A 92 -2.62 -16.41 -17.57
CA ASN A 92 -1.44 -15.54 -17.52
C ASN A 92 -1.09 -15.04 -16.11
N VAL A 93 -1.88 -15.41 -15.11
CA VAL A 93 -1.77 -14.96 -13.70
C VAL A 93 -1.64 -13.44 -13.59
N LYS A 94 -2.58 -12.75 -14.24
CA LYS A 94 -2.70 -11.30 -14.23
C LYS A 94 -4.01 -10.90 -13.56
N PHE A 95 -3.94 -9.96 -12.62
CA PHE A 95 -5.11 -9.42 -11.95
C PHE A 95 -5.07 -7.89 -12.02
N THR A 96 -6.20 -7.29 -12.40
CA THR A 96 -6.36 -5.84 -12.31
C THR A 96 -7.59 -5.53 -11.48
N PHE A 97 -7.47 -4.60 -10.53
CA PHE A 97 -8.60 -4.17 -9.71
C PHE A 97 -8.37 -2.76 -9.20
N ARG A 98 -9.42 -2.18 -8.63
CA ARG A 98 -9.34 -0.93 -7.89
C ARG A 98 -9.54 -1.20 -6.41
N VAL A 99 -8.72 -0.57 -5.58
CA VAL A 99 -8.94 -0.52 -4.13
C VAL A 99 -9.21 0.92 -3.71
N SER A 100 -10.19 1.12 -2.83
CA SER A 100 -10.48 2.45 -2.30
C SER A 100 -10.66 2.49 -0.78
N PHE A 101 -10.38 3.66 -0.20
CA PHE A 101 -10.57 3.97 1.22
C PHE A 101 -11.24 5.34 1.34
N ASN A 102 -12.26 5.44 2.18
CA ASN A 102 -12.94 6.72 2.41
C ASN A 102 -12.00 7.73 3.08
N LYS A 103 -11.24 7.27 4.08
CA LYS A 103 -10.30 8.08 4.84
C LYS A 103 -9.18 7.20 5.39
N LEU A 104 -7.95 7.68 5.23
CA LEU A 104 -6.76 7.17 5.91
C LEU A 104 -6.27 8.25 6.85
N PHE A 105 -5.97 7.90 8.10
CA PHE A 105 -5.26 8.77 9.03
C PHE A 105 -3.86 8.22 9.22
N PHE A 106 -2.86 9.08 9.36
CA PHE A 106 -1.50 8.64 9.61
C PHE A 106 -0.79 9.54 10.61
N LYS A 107 0.11 8.92 11.36
CA LYS A 107 1.03 9.61 12.25
C LYS A 107 2.38 8.91 12.27
N GLY A 108 3.45 9.66 12.46
CA GLY A 108 4.80 9.13 12.54
C GLY A 108 5.79 10.24 12.86
N LYS A 109 7.06 9.98 12.63
CA LYS A 109 8.13 10.97 12.75
C LYS A 109 8.66 11.31 11.36
N TYR A 110 9.15 12.52 11.21
CA TYR A 110 9.77 12.95 9.96
C TYR A 110 11.08 13.70 10.22
N ALA A 111 11.97 13.64 9.24
CA ALA A 111 13.07 14.57 9.03
C ALA A 111 13.03 14.99 7.56
N ILE A 112 13.04 16.29 7.30
CA ILE A 112 12.95 16.86 5.95
C ILE A 112 14.06 17.88 5.72
N ASN A 113 14.66 17.80 4.55
CA ASN A 113 15.45 18.83 3.91
C ASN A 113 15.15 18.78 2.41
N ALA A 114 14.06 19.43 2.02
CA ALA A 114 13.49 19.31 0.69
C ALA A 114 13.26 20.68 0.06
N ARG A 115 13.47 20.73 -1.25
CA ARG A 115 12.95 21.82 -2.08
C ARG A 115 11.80 21.28 -2.91
N LEU A 116 10.58 21.63 -2.52
CA LEU A 116 9.34 21.26 -3.19
C LEU A 116 8.84 22.48 -3.97
N LEU A 117 8.95 22.47 -5.30
CA LEU A 117 8.63 23.63 -6.14
C LEU A 117 9.39 24.90 -5.68
N LEU A 118 8.65 25.92 -5.19
CA LEU A 118 9.20 27.16 -4.64
C LEU A 118 9.50 27.08 -3.13
N LEU A 119 9.05 26.01 -2.46
CA LEU A 119 9.17 25.85 -1.02
C LEU A 119 10.45 25.16 -0.62
N ARG A 120 11.08 25.69 0.42
CA ARG A 120 12.19 25.06 1.10
C ARG A 120 11.69 24.62 2.45
N LEU A 121 11.60 23.30 2.66
CA LEU A 121 11.21 22.72 3.94
C LEU A 121 12.45 22.16 4.61
N SER A 122 12.64 22.52 5.87
CA SER A 122 13.69 21.98 6.73
C SER A 122 13.12 21.79 8.12
N GLY A 123 13.34 20.63 8.73
CA GLY A 123 12.85 20.35 10.07
C GLY A 123 12.84 18.87 10.40
N ALA A 124 12.62 18.56 11.67
CA ALA A 124 12.40 17.20 12.12
C ALA A 124 11.48 17.22 13.34
N GLY A 125 10.52 16.31 13.37
CA GLY A 125 9.49 16.29 14.39
C GLY A 125 8.43 15.24 14.12
N ASP A 126 7.23 15.51 14.62
CA ASP A 126 6.08 14.65 14.44
C ASP A 126 5.33 15.03 13.16
N LEU A 127 4.92 13.99 12.44
CA LEU A 127 4.05 14.06 11.27
C LEU A 127 2.67 13.54 11.68
N THR A 128 1.62 14.28 11.33
CA THR A 128 0.26 13.77 11.34
C THR A 128 -0.47 14.19 10.07
N GLY A 129 -1.45 13.41 9.65
CA GLY A 129 -2.24 13.79 8.49
C GLY A 129 -3.34 12.81 8.17
N ASN A 130 -4.07 13.12 7.10
CA ASN A 130 -5.05 12.24 6.54
C ASN A 130 -5.17 12.40 5.02
N PHE A 131 -5.55 11.31 4.37
CA PHE A 131 -6.00 11.29 2.99
C PHE A 131 -7.49 10.96 2.96
N THR A 132 -8.26 11.66 2.13
CA THR A 132 -9.67 11.37 1.89
C THR A 132 -9.90 11.06 0.43
N ASN A 133 -10.90 10.20 0.17
CA ASN A 133 -11.23 9.72 -1.19
C ASN A 133 -10.00 9.14 -1.89
N TYR A 134 -9.31 8.22 -1.21
CA TYR A 134 -8.17 7.52 -1.77
C TYR A 134 -8.67 6.39 -2.67
N GLU A 135 -8.17 6.32 -3.89
CA GLU A 135 -8.30 5.18 -4.78
C GLU A 135 -6.92 4.77 -5.30
N SER A 136 -6.73 3.48 -5.57
CA SER A 136 -5.58 2.98 -6.31
C SER A 136 -6.05 1.97 -7.34
N ASP A 137 -5.64 2.18 -8.60
CA ASP A 137 -5.68 1.13 -9.61
C ASP A 137 -4.45 0.24 -9.40
N VAL A 138 -4.66 -1.07 -9.44
CA VAL A 138 -3.65 -2.09 -9.14
C VAL A 138 -3.56 -3.08 -10.29
N GLU A 139 -2.34 -3.33 -10.78
CA GLU A 139 -2.02 -4.46 -11.66
C GLU A 139 -1.05 -5.41 -10.94
N LEU A 140 -1.49 -6.65 -10.76
CA LEU A 140 -0.69 -7.76 -10.26
C LEU A 140 -0.36 -8.70 -11.41
N ARG A 141 0.88 -9.18 -11.44
CA ARG A 141 1.34 -10.26 -12.31
C ARG A 141 2.16 -11.23 -11.49
N ALA A 142 2.01 -12.52 -11.75
CA ALA A 142 2.84 -13.52 -11.10
C ALA A 142 3.41 -14.52 -12.11
N GLN A 143 4.60 -15.00 -11.81
CA GLN A 143 5.21 -16.10 -12.51
C GLN A 143 4.82 -17.41 -11.80
N LYS A 144 4.51 -18.43 -12.60
CA LYS A 144 4.35 -19.80 -12.12
C LYS A 144 5.73 -20.40 -11.88
N VAL A 145 6.04 -20.73 -10.63
CA VAL A 145 7.34 -21.30 -10.24
C VAL A 145 7.14 -22.74 -9.77
N TYR A 146 7.79 -23.68 -10.46
CA TYR A 146 7.69 -25.10 -10.11
C TYR A 146 8.70 -25.46 -9.02
N ARG A 147 8.20 -25.99 -7.89
CA ARG A 147 9.00 -26.41 -6.72
C ARG A 147 8.29 -27.57 -6.01
N ASN A 148 9.03 -28.53 -5.47
CA ASN A 148 8.48 -29.65 -4.70
C ASN A 148 7.36 -30.44 -5.40
N ASN A 149 7.50 -30.62 -6.72
CA ASN A 149 6.49 -31.28 -7.56
C ASN A 149 5.15 -30.53 -7.71
N ASP A 150 5.10 -29.27 -7.27
CA ASP A 150 3.92 -28.39 -7.35
C ASP A 150 4.26 -27.04 -8.00
N THR A 151 3.22 -26.29 -8.36
CA THR A 151 3.35 -24.94 -8.94
C THR A 151 2.96 -23.90 -7.91
N TYR A 152 3.82 -22.92 -7.67
CA TYR A 152 3.58 -21.77 -6.78
C TYR A 152 3.52 -20.47 -7.59
N LEU A 153 3.03 -19.40 -6.98
CA LEU A 153 3.02 -18.07 -7.57
C LEU A 153 4.11 -17.21 -6.94
N ASN A 154 4.87 -16.51 -7.78
CA ASN A 154 5.77 -15.45 -7.38
C ASN A 154 5.39 -14.17 -8.11
N PHE A 155 4.86 -13.19 -7.38
CA PHE A 155 4.44 -11.91 -7.93
C PHE A 155 5.65 -11.06 -8.34
N ASP A 156 5.55 -10.48 -9.53
CA ASP A 156 6.38 -9.37 -9.96
C ASP A 156 6.01 -8.12 -9.12
N PRO A 157 6.87 -7.08 -9.09
CA PRO A 157 6.53 -5.81 -8.44
C PRO A 157 5.16 -5.28 -8.87
N MET A 158 4.26 -5.10 -7.91
CA MET A 158 2.91 -4.63 -8.14
C MET A 158 2.93 -3.26 -8.82
N LYS A 159 2.06 -3.01 -9.79
CA LYS A 159 1.90 -1.65 -10.32
C LYS A 159 0.74 -0.98 -9.62
N LEU A 160 1.01 0.16 -9.01
CA LEU A 160 0.04 0.97 -8.29
C LEU A 160 -0.07 2.33 -8.97
N THR A 161 -1.28 2.80 -9.19
CA THR A 161 -1.55 4.18 -9.61
C THR A 161 -2.52 4.79 -8.60
N ILE A 162 -2.00 5.73 -7.81
CA ILE A 162 -2.69 6.30 -6.66
C ILE A 162 -3.39 7.60 -7.07
N THR A 163 -4.64 7.73 -6.64
CA THR A 163 -5.42 8.96 -6.72
C THR A 163 -5.90 9.33 -5.32
N VAL A 164 -5.58 10.54 -4.88
CA VAL A 164 -6.02 11.08 -3.58
C VAL A 164 -6.87 12.30 -3.83
N GLY A 165 -8.11 12.31 -3.32
CA GLY A 165 -9.00 13.45 -3.48
C GLY A 165 -8.57 14.68 -2.68
N SER A 166 -8.16 14.49 -1.43
CA SER A 166 -7.62 15.58 -0.59
C SER A 166 -6.66 15.04 0.46
N ALA A 167 -5.69 15.86 0.83
CA ALA A 167 -4.77 15.59 1.92
C ALA A 167 -4.78 16.75 2.92
N LYS A 168 -4.66 16.41 4.21
CA LYS A 168 -4.27 17.36 5.25
C LYS A 168 -3.06 16.83 5.99
N LEU A 169 -2.10 17.70 6.23
CA LEU A 169 -0.81 17.38 6.82
C LEU A 169 -0.47 18.39 7.91
N HIS A 170 0.18 17.94 8.96
CA HIS A 170 0.82 18.77 9.95
C HIS A 170 2.22 18.23 10.25
N LEU A 171 3.22 19.11 10.12
CA LEU A 171 4.62 18.88 10.43
C LEU A 171 5.00 19.79 11.61
N SER A 172 5.32 19.19 12.76
CA SER A 172 5.79 19.95 13.92
C SER A 172 7.27 20.31 13.80
N ASN A 173 7.72 21.40 14.44
CA ASN A 173 9.14 21.78 14.48
C ASN A 173 9.80 22.02 13.10
N LEU A 174 9.03 22.49 12.11
CA LEU A 174 9.59 23.06 10.89
C LEU A 174 10.42 24.31 11.25
N PHE A 175 11.54 24.48 10.56
CA PHE A 175 12.51 25.58 10.74
C PHE A 175 12.98 25.75 12.19
N GLY A 176 13.10 24.64 12.93
CA GLY A 176 13.49 24.68 14.34
C GLY A 176 12.43 25.29 15.26
N GLY A 177 11.15 25.25 14.85
CA GLY A 177 10.03 25.76 15.64
C GLY A 177 9.76 27.24 15.44
N ASP A 178 10.22 27.82 14.33
CA ASP A 178 9.93 29.22 14.00
C ASP A 178 8.40 29.47 14.00
N PRO A 179 7.92 30.45 14.79
CA PRO A 179 6.49 30.65 15.02
C PRO A 179 5.74 31.22 13.80
N ILE A 180 6.46 31.63 12.74
CA ILE A 180 5.89 32.19 11.51
C ILE A 180 6.05 31.21 10.35
N LEU A 181 7.29 30.76 10.10
CA LEU A 181 7.61 29.94 8.93
C LEU A 181 6.98 28.54 9.01
N GLY A 182 6.95 27.94 10.21
CA GLY A 182 6.36 26.63 10.42
C GLY A 182 4.85 26.60 10.12
N PRO A 183 4.04 27.46 10.77
CA PRO A 183 2.61 27.57 10.46
C PRO A 183 2.33 27.94 9.00
N ALA A 184 3.01 28.95 8.45
CA ALA A 184 2.81 29.36 7.06
C ALA A 184 3.10 28.23 6.05
N SER A 185 4.12 27.41 6.32
CA SER A 185 4.44 26.25 5.46
C SER A 185 3.39 25.15 5.57
N ASN A 186 2.88 24.87 6.76
CA ASN A 186 1.77 23.93 6.95
C ASN A 186 0.50 24.42 6.23
N ASP A 187 0.16 25.70 6.35
CA ASP A 187 -1.00 26.29 5.66
C ASP A 187 -0.86 26.16 4.16
N LEU A 188 0.32 26.45 3.62
CA LEU A 188 0.56 26.35 2.19
C LEU A 188 0.50 24.90 1.68
N LEU A 189 1.07 23.94 2.41
CA LEU A 189 0.97 22.52 2.08
C LEU A 189 -0.49 22.05 2.06
N ASN A 190 -1.31 22.53 2.99
CA ASN A 190 -2.72 22.16 3.07
C ASN A 190 -3.58 22.85 2.01
N ASN A 191 -3.31 24.12 1.69
CA ASN A 191 -4.03 24.88 0.67
C ASN A 191 -3.68 24.45 -0.76
N HIS A 192 -2.48 23.88 -0.96
CA HIS A 192 -1.99 23.38 -2.25
C HIS A 192 -1.68 21.87 -2.22
N ASN A 193 -2.49 21.11 -1.49
CA ASN A 193 -2.24 19.69 -1.26
C ASN A 193 -2.10 18.85 -2.54
N GLY A 194 -2.81 19.19 -3.62
CA GLY A 194 -2.70 18.50 -4.91
C GLY A 194 -1.28 18.56 -5.50
N LEU A 195 -0.65 19.75 -5.49
CA LEU A 195 0.72 19.92 -5.99
C LEU A 195 1.72 19.12 -5.16
N PHE A 196 1.56 19.12 -3.84
CA PHE A 196 2.40 18.33 -2.95
C PHE A 196 2.24 16.82 -3.19
N LEU A 197 0.99 16.36 -3.34
CA LEU A 197 0.68 14.98 -3.63
C LEU A 197 1.28 14.53 -4.96
N ASP A 198 1.19 15.34 -6.01
CA ASP A 198 1.75 15.02 -7.33
C ASP A 198 3.27 14.82 -7.28
N GLU A 199 3.98 15.61 -6.48
CA GLU A 199 5.43 15.52 -6.33
C GLU A 199 5.87 14.24 -5.57
N ILE A 200 5.11 13.82 -4.55
CA ILE A 200 5.48 12.65 -3.73
C ILE A 200 4.88 11.34 -4.23
N ARG A 201 3.80 11.38 -5.02
CA ARG A 201 3.02 10.22 -5.47
C ARG A 201 3.88 9.13 -6.12
N PRO A 202 4.78 9.41 -7.08
CA PRO A 202 5.57 8.35 -7.72
C PRO A 202 6.42 7.56 -6.73
N VAL A 203 6.93 8.24 -5.70
CA VAL A 203 7.79 7.61 -4.70
C VAL A 203 6.93 6.84 -3.67
N LEU A 204 5.74 7.33 -3.33
CA LEU A 204 4.76 6.57 -2.54
C LEU A 204 4.30 5.30 -3.27
N GLU A 205 4.00 5.39 -4.57
CA GLU A 205 3.62 4.26 -5.42
C GLU A 205 4.72 3.19 -5.43
N THR A 206 5.98 3.60 -5.56
CA THR A 206 7.14 2.70 -5.51
C THR A 206 7.28 2.03 -4.15
N ALA A 207 7.26 2.80 -3.05
CA ALA A 207 7.40 2.25 -1.70
C ALA A 207 6.27 1.27 -1.33
N LEU A 208 5.04 1.59 -1.72
CA LEU A 208 3.88 0.71 -1.48
C LEU A 208 3.90 -0.51 -2.41
N SER A 209 4.39 -0.38 -3.65
CA SER A 209 4.56 -1.50 -4.57
C SER A 209 5.47 -2.55 -3.94
N ASP A 210 6.65 -2.16 -3.47
CA ASP A 210 7.62 -3.09 -2.88
C ASP A 210 7.05 -3.76 -1.62
N LEU A 211 6.45 -2.97 -0.73
CA LEU A 211 5.84 -3.46 0.51
C LEU A 211 4.74 -4.50 0.22
N LEU A 212 3.77 -4.16 -0.64
CA LEU A 212 2.61 -5.01 -0.90
C LEU A 212 3.00 -6.25 -1.72
N THR A 213 3.99 -6.14 -2.63
CA THR A 213 4.57 -7.29 -3.34
C THR A 213 5.16 -8.29 -2.34
N ASN A 214 5.96 -7.80 -1.39
CA ASN A 214 6.58 -8.66 -0.37
C ASN A 214 5.54 -9.36 0.52
N VAL A 215 4.47 -8.66 0.89
CA VAL A 215 3.37 -9.26 1.67
C VAL A 215 2.63 -10.31 0.85
N ALA A 216 2.29 -10.02 -0.41
CA ALA A 216 1.61 -10.97 -1.27
C ALA A 216 2.42 -12.25 -1.49
N ASN A 217 3.72 -12.11 -1.77
CA ASN A 217 4.62 -13.26 -1.93
C ASN A 217 4.71 -14.11 -0.65
N LYS A 218 4.85 -13.51 0.54
CA LYS A 218 4.84 -14.25 1.82
C LYS A 218 3.55 -15.05 2.01
N ILE A 219 2.40 -14.46 1.69
CA ILE A 219 1.12 -15.14 1.79
C ILE A 219 1.06 -16.30 0.79
N THR A 220 1.37 -16.05 -0.49
CA THR A 220 1.20 -17.06 -1.54
C THR A 220 2.29 -18.14 -1.58
N GLU A 221 3.42 -17.95 -0.90
CA GLU A 221 4.41 -19.01 -0.68
C GLU A 221 3.83 -20.22 0.06
N SER A 222 2.78 -20.02 0.87
CA SER A 222 2.11 -21.08 1.62
C SER A 222 1.07 -21.86 0.81
N PHE A 223 0.81 -21.48 -0.45
CA PHE A 223 -0.23 -22.08 -1.28
C PHE A 223 0.27 -22.38 -2.69
N THR A 224 -0.11 -23.55 -3.20
CA THR A 224 0.07 -23.89 -4.60
C THR A 224 -0.96 -23.14 -5.47
N TYR A 225 -0.62 -22.96 -6.74
CA TYR A 225 -1.51 -22.41 -7.75
C TYR A 225 -2.79 -23.26 -7.91
N ASN A 226 -2.72 -24.57 -7.69
CA ASN A 226 -3.88 -25.47 -7.75
C ASN A 226 -4.78 -25.38 -6.51
N GLU A 227 -4.23 -25.04 -5.34
CA GLU A 227 -5.03 -24.77 -4.14
C GLU A 227 -5.78 -23.45 -4.22
N LEU A 228 -5.11 -22.38 -4.71
CA LEU A 228 -5.75 -21.07 -4.87
C LEU A 228 -6.75 -21.07 -6.03
N PHE A 229 -6.37 -21.68 -7.14
CA PHE A 229 -7.15 -21.72 -8.37
C PHE A 229 -7.30 -23.15 -8.88
N PRO A 230 -8.17 -24.00 -8.31
CA PRO A 230 -8.40 -25.35 -8.81
C PRO A 230 -9.08 -25.34 -10.19
N LEU A 231 -9.12 -26.50 -10.86
CA LEU A 231 -9.88 -26.70 -12.11
C LEU A 231 -11.40 -26.61 -11.87
#